data_AF-A0A1Q3QK22-F1
#
_entry.id   AF-A0A1Q3QK22-F1
#
_cell.length_a   1.000
_cell.length_b   1.000
_cell.length_c   1.000
_cell.angle_alpha   90.00
_cell.angle_beta   90.00
_cell.angle_gamma   90.00
#
_symmetry.space_group_name_H-M   'P 1'
#
loop_
_entity.id
_entity.type
_entity.pdbx_description
1 polymer ?
#
loop_
_entity_poly.entity_id
_entity_poly.type
_entity_poly.pdbx_seq_one_letter_code
_entity_poly.pdbx_strand_id
1 'polypeptide(L)'
;MKSPIDPSLAIEAKAITALAFRNGPIEDLHAGKVCSVCDQNPEFSHISNDEMKRIMKAAVNAMYRLLWQRDHDPEAYLKSLTLGERYTLRWDDPEIVEARLPKQPT
;
A
#
# COMPACT_ATOMS: atom_id res chain seq x y z
N MET A 1 5.67 -4.40 -27.18
CA MET A 1 6.87 -4.73 -26.40
C MET A 1 6.64 -4.27 -24.98
N LYS A 2 6.90 -5.12 -23.96
CA LYS A 2 6.96 -4.62 -22.58
C LYS A 2 8.25 -3.83 -22.46
N SER A 3 8.18 -2.53 -22.22
CA SER A 3 9.35 -1.76 -21.81
C SER A 3 9.94 -2.44 -20.56
N PRO A 4 11.29 -2.52 -20.45
CA PRO A 4 11.90 -3.05 -19.25
C PRO A 4 11.42 -2.26 -18.02
N ILE A 5 11.20 -2.97 -16.91
CA ILE A 5 10.82 -2.34 -15.64
C ILE A 5 12.00 -1.48 -15.17
N ASP A 6 11.73 -0.23 -14.81
CA ASP A 6 12.69 0.63 -14.15
C ASP A 6 12.95 0.09 -12.73
N PRO A 7 14.18 -0.35 -12.41
CA PRO A 7 14.48 -0.93 -11.11
C PRO A 7 14.29 0.05 -9.94
N SER A 8 14.55 1.34 -10.16
CA SER A 8 14.45 2.38 -9.12
C SER A 8 12.99 2.60 -8.74
N LEU A 9 12.13 2.80 -9.74
CA LEU A 9 10.68 2.92 -9.53
C LEU A 9 10.07 1.65 -8.94
N ALA A 10 10.60 0.47 -9.29
CA ALA A 10 10.14 -0.78 -8.69
C ALA A 10 10.51 -0.89 -7.20
N ILE A 11 11.67 -0.39 -6.79
CA ILE A 11 12.07 -0.31 -5.37
C ILE A 11 11.18 0.69 -4.64
N GLU A 12 11.00 1.88 -5.18
CA GLU A 12 10.14 2.92 -4.60
C GLU A 12 8.69 2.43 -4.43
N ALA A 13 8.12 1.83 -5.46
CA ALA A 13 6.75 1.28 -5.41
C ALA A 13 6.58 0.22 -4.32
N LYS A 14 7.55 -0.69 -4.17
CA LYS A 14 7.56 -1.69 -3.10
C LYS A 14 7.66 -1.04 -1.72
N ALA A 15 8.56 -0.06 -1.56
CA ALA A 15 8.78 0.62 -0.30
C ALA A 15 7.53 1.39 0.15
N ILE A 16 6.94 2.20 -0.74
CA ILE A 16 5.70 2.94 -0.45
C ILE A 16 4.57 1.97 -0.10
N THR A 17 4.37 0.91 -0.89
CA THR A 17 3.32 -0.08 -0.60
C THR A 17 3.53 -0.74 0.76
N ALA A 18 4.78 -1.06 1.12
CA ALA A 18 5.08 -1.64 2.42
C ALA A 18 4.77 -0.67 3.56
N LEU A 19 5.24 0.58 3.45
CA LEU A 19 5.10 1.60 4.49
C LEU A 19 3.66 2.08 4.67
N ALA A 20 2.94 2.32 3.57
CA ALA A 20 1.60 2.93 3.60
C ALA A 20 0.47 1.91 3.74
N PHE A 21 0.70 0.65 3.40
CA PHE A 21 -0.37 -0.35 3.34
C PHE A 21 -0.01 -1.62 4.11
N ARG A 22 1.11 -2.27 3.78
CA ARG A 22 1.46 -3.56 4.40
C ARG A 22 1.66 -3.44 5.91
N ASN A 23 2.40 -2.43 6.36
CA ASN A 23 2.73 -2.19 7.77
C ASN A 23 1.59 -1.51 8.53
N GLY A 24 0.35 -1.64 8.05
CA GLY A 24 -0.86 -1.12 8.68
C GLY A 24 -1.80 -2.24 9.12
N PRO A 25 -3.10 -1.95 9.30
CA PRO A 25 -4.07 -2.90 9.83
C PRO A 25 -4.22 -4.23 9.05
N ILE A 26 -3.79 -4.27 7.78
CA ILE A 26 -3.81 -5.51 7.00
C ILE A 26 -2.78 -6.54 7.49
N GLU A 27 -1.70 -6.11 8.14
CA GLU A 27 -0.76 -7.02 8.81
C GLU A 27 -1.46 -7.70 9.99
N ASP A 28 -2.28 -6.98 10.77
CA ASP A 28 -3.01 -7.57 11.90
C ASP A 28 -4.00 -8.65 11.44
N LEU A 29 -4.60 -8.47 10.26
CA LEU A 29 -5.46 -9.49 9.64
C LEU A 29 -4.68 -10.70 9.11
N HIS A 30 -3.41 -10.52 8.78
CA HIS A 30 -2.52 -11.56 8.27
C HIS A 30 -1.80 -12.30 9.40
N ALA A 31 -1.48 -11.59 10.47
CA ALA A 31 -0.89 -12.10 11.69
C ALA A 31 -1.86 -13.07 12.38
N GLY A 32 -1.32 -14.03 13.13
CA GLY A 32 -2.11 -15.02 13.87
C GLY A 32 -1.98 -16.44 13.33
N LYS A 33 -2.66 -17.37 14.00
CA LYS A 33 -2.65 -18.80 13.64
C LYS A 33 -3.68 -19.09 12.56
N VAL A 34 -3.39 -20.01 11.65
CA VAL A 34 -4.40 -20.47 10.67
C VAL A 34 -5.43 -21.33 11.41
N CYS A 35 -6.71 -20.95 11.34
CA CYS A 35 -7.81 -21.77 11.84
C CYS A 35 -8.98 -21.73 10.86
N SER A 36 -9.40 -22.91 10.38
CA SER A 36 -10.45 -23.06 9.37
C SER A 36 -11.88 -22.87 9.89
N VAL A 37 -12.05 -22.72 11.21
CA VAL A 37 -13.37 -22.62 11.87
C VAL A 37 -13.51 -21.41 12.80
N CYS A 38 -12.44 -20.63 12.99
CA CYS A 38 -12.38 -19.55 13.99
C CYS A 38 -12.70 -18.19 13.37
N ASP A 39 -13.81 -18.10 12.64
CA ASP A 39 -14.24 -16.85 12.02
C ASP A 39 -14.38 -15.73 13.08
N GLN A 40 -13.95 -14.52 12.73
CA GLN A 40 -14.02 -13.30 13.56
C GLN A 40 -13.13 -13.22 14.83
N ASN A 41 -12.28 -14.19 15.14
CA ASN A 41 -11.34 -14.05 16.27
C ASN A 41 -10.00 -13.42 15.81
N PRO A 42 -9.59 -12.26 16.37
CA PRO A 42 -8.37 -11.56 15.96
C PRO A 42 -7.06 -12.30 16.30
N GLU A 43 -7.07 -13.36 17.11
CA GLU A 43 -5.88 -14.20 17.35
C GLU A 43 -5.54 -15.13 16.18
N PHE A 44 -6.46 -15.28 15.23
CA PHE A 44 -6.31 -16.12 14.05
C PHE A 44 -6.11 -15.28 12.80
N SER A 45 -5.31 -15.80 11.88
CA SER A 45 -5.05 -15.18 10.58
C SER A 45 -6.29 -15.32 9.69
N HIS A 46 -6.76 -14.19 9.16
CA HIS A 46 -7.92 -14.09 8.27
C HIS A 46 -7.52 -13.95 6.79
N ILE A 47 -6.26 -13.64 6.54
CA ILE A 47 -5.68 -13.54 5.20
C ILE A 47 -4.53 -14.54 5.12
N SER A 48 -4.57 -15.46 4.18
CA SER A 48 -3.45 -16.39 3.96
C SER A 48 -2.22 -15.70 3.39
N ASN A 49 -1.04 -16.35 3.51
CA ASN A 49 0.19 -15.88 2.86
C ASN A 49 0.03 -15.65 1.35
N ASP A 50 -0.71 -16.52 0.65
CA ASP A 50 -0.92 -16.40 -0.79
C ASP A 50 -1.88 -15.27 -1.15
N GLU A 51 -2.92 -15.02 -0.33
CA GLU A 51 -3.78 -13.86 -0.48
C GLU A 51 -2.99 -12.57 -0.24
N MET A 52 -2.27 -12.50 0.87
CA MET A 52 -1.43 -11.36 1.20
C MET A 52 -0.41 -11.07 0.07
N LYS A 53 0.27 -12.09 -0.44
CA LYS A 53 1.20 -11.95 -1.58
C LYS A 53 0.50 -11.43 -2.84
N ARG A 54 -0.70 -11.93 -3.16
CA ARG A 54 -1.49 -11.46 -4.32
C ARG A 54 -1.92 -10.01 -4.15
N ILE A 55 -2.43 -9.63 -2.97
CA ILE A 55 -2.85 -8.26 -2.65
C ILE A 55 -1.65 -7.31 -2.77
N MET A 56 -0.53 -7.62 -2.12
CA MET A 56 0.68 -6.79 -2.19
C MET A 56 1.21 -6.67 -3.62
N LYS A 57 1.21 -7.76 -4.39
CA LYS A 57 1.68 -7.71 -5.78
C LYS A 57 0.81 -6.82 -6.65
N ALA A 58 -0.52 -6.86 -6.48
CA ALA A 58 -1.43 -5.97 -7.18
C ALA A 58 -1.20 -4.50 -6.81
N ALA A 59 -1.04 -4.20 -5.51
CA ALA A 59 -0.75 -2.86 -5.02
C ALA A 59 0.59 -2.32 -5.56
N VAL A 60 1.67 -3.10 -5.51
CA VAL A 60 2.98 -2.72 -6.06
C VAL A 60 2.90 -2.43 -7.56
N ASN A 61 2.18 -3.24 -8.33
CA ASN A 61 2.02 -3.02 -9.77
C ASN A 61 1.26 -1.70 -10.04
N ALA A 62 0.21 -1.40 -9.28
CA ALA A 62 -0.54 -0.16 -9.40
C ALA A 62 0.30 1.06 -9.01
N MET A 63 1.03 0.98 -7.89
CA MET A 63 1.92 2.04 -7.42
C MET A 63 3.03 2.32 -8.43
N TYR A 64 3.68 1.28 -8.97
CA TYR A 64 4.68 1.42 -10.03
C TYR A 64 4.12 2.16 -11.24
N ARG A 65 2.91 1.78 -11.70
CA ARG A 65 2.25 2.43 -12.84
C ARG A 65 2.01 3.91 -12.57
N LEU A 66 1.53 4.26 -11.38
CA LEU A 66 1.25 5.65 -11.00
C LEU A 66 2.53 6.48 -10.92
N LEU A 67 3.61 5.95 -10.32
CA LEU A 67 4.91 6.63 -10.28
C LEU A 67 5.49 6.81 -11.67
N TRP A 68 5.41 5.78 -12.52
CA TRP A 68 5.88 5.88 -13.90
C TRP A 68 5.09 6.95 -14.67
N GLN A 69 3.77 6.97 -14.55
CA GLN A 69 2.91 8.00 -15.17
C GLN A 69 3.25 9.39 -14.65
N ARG A 70 3.46 9.57 -13.34
CA ARG A 70 3.87 10.87 -12.75
C ARG A 70 5.09 11.45 -13.48
N ASP A 71 6.07 10.60 -13.79
CA ASP A 71 7.35 11.03 -14.34
C ASP A 71 7.37 11.10 -15.89
N HIS A 72 6.55 10.28 -16.57
CA HIS A 72 6.64 10.09 -18.03
C HIS A 72 5.35 10.40 -18.80
N ASP A 73 4.19 10.45 -18.13
CA ASP A 73 2.88 10.74 -18.72
C ASP A 73 1.97 11.46 -17.69
N PRO A 74 2.24 12.75 -17.41
CA PRO A 74 1.50 13.52 -16.40
C PRO A 74 -0.01 13.61 -16.69
N GLU A 75 -0.42 13.59 -17.96
CA GLU A 75 -1.83 13.60 -18.33
C GLU A 75 -2.53 12.31 -17.88
N ALA A 76 -1.92 11.14 -18.15
CA ALA A 76 -2.47 9.87 -17.67
C ALA A 76 -2.43 9.76 -16.13
N TYR A 77 -1.42 10.36 -15.49
CA TYR A 77 -1.35 10.43 -14.03
C TYR A 77 -2.55 11.23 -13.46
N LEU A 78 -2.81 12.44 -13.98
CA LEU A 78 -3.93 13.27 -13.54
C LEU A 78 -5.29 12.60 -13.77
N LYS A 79 -5.47 11.90 -14.91
CA LYS A 79 -6.68 11.10 -15.16
C LYS A 79 -6.84 9.99 -14.13
N SER A 80 -5.74 9.33 -13.76
CA SER A 80 -5.74 8.28 -12.73
C SER A 80 -6.09 8.83 -11.35
N LEU A 81 -5.57 10.02 -10.98
CA LEU A 81 -5.94 10.70 -9.74
C LEU A 81 -7.40 11.15 -9.72
N THR A 82 -7.91 11.69 -10.82
CA THR A 82 -9.33 12.10 -10.95
C THR A 82 -10.26 10.90 -10.75
N LEU A 83 -9.88 9.72 -11.26
CA LEU A 83 -10.63 8.49 -11.00
C LEU A 83 -10.49 8.05 -9.53
N GLY A 84 -9.29 8.13 -8.96
CA GLY A 84 -9.03 7.81 -7.56
C GLY A 84 -9.87 8.65 -6.59
N GLU A 85 -9.93 9.96 -6.83
CA GLU A 85 -10.73 10.91 -6.05
C GLU A 85 -12.18 10.46 -5.92
N ARG A 86 -12.79 9.96 -7.00
CA ARG A 86 -14.18 9.45 -6.99
C ARG A 86 -14.38 8.30 -6.02
N TYR A 87 -13.37 7.45 -5.82
CA TYR A 87 -13.43 6.32 -4.89
C TYR A 87 -13.17 6.75 -3.44
N THR A 88 -12.47 7.87 -3.23
CA THR A 88 -12.05 8.35 -1.91
C THR A 88 -12.87 9.53 -1.40
N LEU A 89 -13.93 9.96 -2.12
CA LEU A 89 -14.78 11.10 -1.74
C LEU A 89 -15.36 11.07 -0.31
N ARG A 90 -15.43 9.88 0.31
CA ARG A 90 -15.98 9.68 1.67
C ARG A 90 -14.96 9.13 2.64
N TRP A 91 -13.68 9.14 2.29
CA TRP A 91 -12.62 8.72 3.18
C TRP A 91 -12.25 9.88 4.09
N ASP A 92 -11.79 9.57 5.29
CA ASP A 92 -11.29 10.59 6.22
C ASP A 92 -9.97 11.17 5.71
N ASP A 93 -9.73 12.46 6.03
CA ASP A 93 -8.46 13.12 5.75
C ASP A 93 -7.34 12.57 6.67
N PRO A 94 -6.06 12.69 6.27
CA PRO A 94 -4.94 12.24 7.10
C PRO A 94 -4.89 12.97 8.46
N GLU A 95 -4.69 12.22 9.54
CA GLU A 95 -4.38 12.78 10.85
C GLU A 95 -2.94 13.34 10.85
N ILE A 96 -2.78 14.62 11.13
CA ILE A 96 -1.45 15.24 11.26
C ILE A 96 -0.93 14.97 12.68
N VAL A 97 -0.15 13.90 12.84
CA VAL A 97 0.63 13.69 14.06
C VAL A 97 1.89 14.52 13.94
N GLU A 98 2.05 15.55 14.78
CA GLU A 98 3.32 16.28 14.87
C GLU A 98 4.44 15.26 15.09
N ALA A 99 5.37 15.16 14.13
CA ALA A 99 6.52 14.30 14.27
C ALA A 99 7.19 14.65 15.60
N ARG A 100 7.24 13.69 16.54
CA ARG A 100 8.05 13.85 17.75
C ARG A 100 9.46 14.15 17.29
N LEU A 101 9.84 15.43 17.34
CA LEU A 101 11.22 15.84 17.19
C LEU A 101 12.04 14.97 18.15
N PRO A 102 13.10 14.29 17.68
CA PRO A 102 13.96 13.54 18.58
C PRO A 102 14.42 14.51 19.67
N LYS A 103 14.14 14.18 20.94
CA LYS A 103 14.65 14.94 22.07
C LYS A 103 16.16 15.05 21.90
N GLN A 104 16.69 16.28 21.87
CA GLN A 104 18.12 16.50 21.87
C GLN A 104 18.71 15.78 23.09
N PRO A 105 19.78 14.99 22.94
CA PRO A 105 20.46 14.40 24.08
C PRO A 105 21.01 15.52 24.97
N THR A 106 20.67 15.45 26.25
CA THR A 106 21.24 16.27 27.34
C THR A 106 22.71 15.98 27.54
#